data_AF-A0A0R2SWK0-F1
#
_entry.id   AF-A0A0R2SWK0-F1
#
_cell.length_a   1.000
_cell.length_b   1.000
_cell.length_c   1.000
_cell.angle_alpha   90.00
_cell.angle_beta   90.00
_cell.angle_gamma   90.00
#
_symmetry.space_group_name_H-M   'P 1'
#
loop_
_entity.id
_entity.type
_entity.pdbx_description
1 polymer ?
#
loop_
_entity_poly.entity_id
_entity_poly.type
_entity_poly.pdbx_seq_one_letter_code
_entity_poly.pdbx_strand_id
1 'polypeptide(L)'
;SSDLEPSFLFSKDHLQIAIPELLSQGGISGRQFGHLLIRAHQEHHQNRFPDLEKAAEEIGQKRMPLSVEDLLDICKNLGLTIKWFDRAPDIIADPDDTGFKTLMRSFFEPPGTLYINKSLKDRPARLKYDLATHIGHTVLHGRDGLRSVSAVGGNTFDAKSWSSQSQTVDSKDILHAWRDFECSFFAGALLCPKVPSRQFLSRNAYSLQSAKLLDVTTAVLMRRMTAVSPYPHWHYFDAYPPGKLRAVYRGNGIPLPWGNLKMMNDPCQNWSVFNMLGSKSDQPAAQISVLKNGEDARLYCCESIRVKDAAGNFHVVCAGIDMGPALESQGVAADDVIAEIFDACQAGGGSAAVPARAAKLIRSIANILNIEWVGR
;
A
#
# COMPACT_ATOMS: atom_id res chain seq x y z
N SER A 1 25.12 11.76 35.92
CA SER A 1 23.82 11.11 35.72
C SER A 1 24.11 9.78 35.08
N SER A 2 24.14 8.71 35.86
CA SER A 2 24.30 7.34 35.36
C SER A 2 22.98 6.91 34.76
N ASP A 3 22.96 6.60 33.46
CA ASP A 3 21.80 6.02 32.79
C ASP A 3 21.41 4.72 33.51
N LEU A 4 20.32 4.80 34.26
CA LEU A 4 19.68 3.70 34.98
C LEU A 4 18.81 2.84 34.04
N GLU A 5 18.87 3.07 32.74
CA GLU A 5 18.14 2.26 31.77
C GLU A 5 18.90 0.97 31.47
N PRO A 6 18.34 -0.21 31.80
CA PRO A 6 19.00 -1.49 31.56
C PRO A 6 18.94 -1.84 30.06
N SER A 7 19.71 -1.13 29.25
CA SER A 7 19.76 -1.28 27.78
C SER A 7 20.08 -2.71 27.33
N PHE A 8 20.76 -3.50 28.17
CA PHE A 8 21.02 -4.92 27.93
C PHE A 8 19.74 -5.76 27.81
N LEU A 9 18.61 -5.35 28.39
CA LEU A 9 17.31 -6.02 28.24
C LEU A 9 16.77 -5.93 26.81
N PHE A 10 17.22 -4.95 26.04
CA PHE A 10 16.88 -4.76 24.63
C PHE A 10 17.94 -5.34 23.68
N SER A 11 18.79 -6.24 24.18
CA SER A 11 19.74 -6.96 23.34
C SER A 11 18.99 -7.82 22.30
N LYS A 12 19.63 -8.03 21.15
CA LYS A 12 19.08 -8.87 20.08
C LYS A 12 18.65 -10.25 20.59
N ASP A 13 19.46 -10.85 21.48
CA ASP A 13 19.21 -12.19 22.00
C ASP A 13 17.98 -12.22 22.93
N HIS A 14 17.86 -11.24 23.83
CA HIS A 14 16.68 -11.13 24.70
C HIS A 14 15.41 -10.87 23.89
N LEU A 15 15.47 -9.98 22.89
CA LEU A 15 14.33 -9.69 22.01
C LEU A 15 13.94 -10.90 21.16
N GLN A 16 14.88 -11.68 20.65
CA GLN A 16 14.60 -12.90 19.87
C GLN A 16 13.82 -13.94 20.68
N ILE A 17 14.03 -14.00 21.99
CA ILE A 17 13.32 -14.91 22.90
C ILE A 17 11.97 -14.31 23.33
N ALA A 18 11.94 -13.04 23.72
CA ALA A 18 10.74 -12.41 24.28
C ALA A 18 9.67 -12.08 23.23
N ILE A 19 10.05 -11.77 21.98
CA ILE A 19 9.09 -11.38 20.93
C ILE A 19 8.09 -12.51 20.60
N PRO A 20 8.51 -13.76 20.31
CA PRO A 20 7.56 -14.85 20.06
C PRO A 20 6.57 -15.07 21.20
N GLU A 21 7.03 -14.95 22.45
CA GLU A 21 6.17 -15.07 23.63
C GLU A 21 5.17 -13.92 23.71
N LEU A 22 5.61 -12.67 23.53
CA LEU A 22 4.75 -11.48 23.51
C LEU A 22 3.70 -11.57 22.39
N LEU A 23 4.06 -12.05 21.20
CA LEU A 23 3.14 -12.22 20.08
C LEU A 23 2.09 -13.29 20.38
N SER A 24 2.51 -14.40 20.99
CA SER A 24 1.61 -15.48 21.44
C SER A 24 0.60 -14.96 22.47
N GLN A 25 1.08 -14.26 23.50
CA GLN A 25 0.23 -13.64 24.54
C GLN A 25 -0.72 -12.58 23.97
N GLY A 26 -0.26 -11.82 22.95
CA GLY A 26 -1.06 -10.81 22.26
C GLY A 26 -2.01 -11.37 21.19
N GLY A 27 -1.99 -12.68 20.91
CA GLY A 27 -2.79 -13.29 19.84
C GLY A 27 -2.44 -12.78 18.44
N ILE A 28 -1.19 -12.35 18.22
CA ILE A 28 -0.70 -11.84 16.94
C ILE A 28 -0.12 -13.01 16.14
N SER A 29 -0.67 -13.28 14.95
CA SER A 29 -0.18 -14.36 14.10
C SER A 29 1.18 -14.03 13.46
N GLY A 30 1.93 -15.05 13.04
CA GLY A 30 3.21 -14.86 12.36
C GLY A 30 3.11 -14.01 11.10
N ARG A 31 2.01 -14.12 10.35
CA ARG A 31 1.76 -13.27 9.16
C ARG A 31 1.51 -11.81 9.53
N GLN A 32 0.74 -11.56 10.59
CA GLN A 32 0.49 -10.20 11.09
C GLN A 32 1.79 -9.55 11.57
N PHE A 33 2.61 -10.32 12.31
CA PHE A 33 3.93 -9.87 12.72
C PHE A 33 4.87 -9.63 11.52
N GLY A 34 4.88 -10.52 10.53
CA GLY A 34 5.63 -10.33 9.28
C GLY A 34 5.25 -9.03 8.57
N HIS A 35 3.96 -8.70 8.48
CA HIS A 35 3.52 -7.41 7.93
C HIS A 35 3.97 -6.20 8.76
N LEU A 36 4.04 -6.31 10.10
CA LEU A 36 4.58 -5.24 10.95
C LEU A 36 6.08 -5.02 10.65
N LEU A 37 6.86 -6.10 10.55
CA LEU A 37 8.28 -6.03 10.19
C LEU A 37 8.49 -5.43 8.80
N ILE A 38 7.69 -5.84 7.80
CA ILE A 38 7.74 -5.29 6.45
C ILE A 38 7.45 -3.78 6.47
N ARG A 39 6.43 -3.33 7.21
CA ARG A 39 6.11 -1.90 7.32
C ARG A 39 7.25 -1.11 7.96
N ALA A 40 7.88 -1.63 9.01
CA ALA A 40 9.06 -1.01 9.62
C ALA A 40 10.23 -0.95 8.63
N HIS A 41 10.44 -2.02 7.86
CA HIS A 41 11.46 -2.07 6.81
C HIS A 41 11.18 -1.07 5.69
N GLN A 42 9.94 -0.92 5.25
CA GLN A 42 9.53 0.08 4.26
C GLN A 42 9.73 1.50 4.77
N GLU A 43 9.36 1.79 6.01
CA GLU A 43 9.59 3.09 6.65
C GLU A 43 11.07 3.45 6.64
N HIS A 44 11.91 2.53 7.15
CA HIS A 44 13.36 2.72 7.25
C HIS A 44 14.01 3.01 5.89
N HIS A 45 13.49 2.42 4.81
CA HIS A 45 14.02 2.59 3.45
C HIS A 45 13.25 3.63 2.62
N GLN A 46 12.31 4.38 3.22
CA GLN A 46 11.40 5.30 2.52
C GLN A 46 10.71 4.64 1.30
N ASN A 47 10.38 3.36 1.45
CA ASN A 47 9.81 2.49 0.43
C ASN A 47 10.64 2.37 -0.87
N ARG A 48 11.98 2.47 -0.77
CA ARG A 48 12.91 2.36 -1.91
C ARG A 48 13.75 1.09 -1.82
N PHE A 49 13.63 0.22 -2.82
CA PHE A 49 14.34 -1.07 -2.89
C PHE A 49 15.10 -1.22 -4.22
N PRO A 50 16.33 -0.66 -4.34
CA PRO A 50 17.07 -0.62 -5.60
C PRO A 50 17.30 -2.00 -6.25
N ASP A 51 17.51 -3.04 -5.45
CA ASP A 51 17.75 -4.39 -5.98
C ASP A 51 16.49 -4.99 -6.62
N LEU A 52 15.32 -4.80 -5.99
CA LEU A 52 14.04 -5.21 -6.57
C LEU A 52 13.67 -4.41 -7.83
N GLU A 53 13.97 -3.10 -7.83
CA GLU A 53 13.83 -2.26 -9.03
C GLU A 53 14.71 -2.79 -10.16
N LYS A 54 15.99 -3.04 -9.88
CA LYS A 54 16.96 -3.53 -10.86
C LYS A 54 16.52 -4.88 -11.45
N ALA A 55 16.13 -5.83 -10.61
CA ALA A 55 15.66 -7.14 -11.06
C ALA A 55 14.43 -7.03 -11.98
N ALA A 56 13.47 -6.15 -11.65
CA ALA A 56 12.30 -5.93 -12.49
C ALA A 56 12.65 -5.21 -13.81
N GLU A 57 13.55 -4.23 -13.77
CA GLU A 57 14.00 -3.48 -14.94
C GLU A 57 14.82 -4.33 -15.92
N GLU A 58 15.58 -5.31 -15.43
CA GLU A 58 16.31 -6.28 -16.27
C GLU A 58 15.35 -7.18 -17.05
N ILE A 59 14.25 -7.60 -16.43
CA ILE A 59 13.23 -8.44 -17.07
C ILE A 59 12.33 -7.65 -18.01
N GLY A 60 11.85 -6.48 -17.59
CA GLY A 60 10.98 -5.62 -18.38
C GLY A 60 11.71 -4.75 -19.40
N GLN A 61 13.03 -4.71 -19.34
CA GLN A 61 13.90 -3.84 -20.15
C GLN A 61 13.50 -2.37 -20.09
N LYS A 62 13.00 -1.92 -18.92
CA LYS A 62 12.50 -0.56 -18.66
C LYS A 62 11.40 -0.09 -19.64
N ARG A 63 10.72 -1.01 -20.33
CA ARG A 63 9.60 -0.68 -21.21
C ARG A 63 8.38 -0.26 -20.40
N MET A 64 7.69 0.78 -20.84
CA MET A 64 6.46 1.27 -20.22
C MET A 64 5.63 2.03 -21.26
N PRO A 65 4.33 1.70 -21.44
CA PRO A 65 3.60 0.61 -20.78
C PRO A 65 3.97 -0.78 -21.34
N LEU A 66 3.76 -1.82 -20.55
CA LEU A 66 3.74 -3.21 -21.01
C LEU A 66 2.29 -3.65 -21.29
N SER A 67 2.09 -4.36 -22.40
CA SER A 67 0.80 -4.99 -22.72
C SER A 67 0.61 -6.32 -21.97
N VAL A 68 -0.57 -6.92 -22.09
CA VAL A 68 -0.78 -8.29 -21.57
C VAL A 68 0.08 -9.28 -22.35
N GLU A 69 0.16 -9.13 -23.67
CA GLU A 69 0.96 -9.96 -24.57
C GLU A 69 2.44 -9.89 -24.22
N ASP A 70 2.98 -8.70 -23.93
CA ASP A 70 4.35 -8.55 -23.47
C ASP A 70 4.64 -9.39 -22.21
N LEU A 71 3.70 -9.41 -21.25
CA LEU A 71 3.87 -10.18 -20.02
C LEU A 71 3.69 -11.69 -20.24
N LEU A 72 2.80 -12.09 -21.16
CA LEU A 72 2.67 -13.49 -21.57
C LEU A 72 3.96 -13.99 -22.24
N ASP A 73 4.59 -13.16 -23.07
CA ASP A 73 5.88 -13.46 -23.70
C ASP A 73 7.00 -13.54 -22.67
N ILE A 74 7.04 -12.64 -21.69
CA ILE A 74 7.98 -12.74 -20.56
C ILE A 74 7.75 -14.05 -19.78
N CYS A 75 6.51 -14.40 -19.47
CA CYS A 75 6.19 -15.68 -18.82
C CYS A 75 6.71 -16.87 -19.64
N LYS A 76 6.48 -16.88 -20.96
CA LYS A 76 6.95 -17.93 -21.86
C LYS A 76 8.48 -18.03 -21.90
N ASN A 77 9.18 -16.90 -22.00
CA ASN A 77 10.64 -16.83 -21.99
C ASN A 77 11.23 -17.34 -20.66
N LEU A 78 10.51 -17.11 -19.56
CA LEU A 78 10.82 -17.66 -18.24
C LEU A 78 10.34 -19.10 -18.05
N GLY A 79 9.90 -19.80 -19.11
CA GLY A 79 9.48 -21.20 -19.04
C GLY A 79 8.21 -21.44 -18.21
N LEU A 80 7.35 -20.43 -18.07
CA LEU A 80 6.07 -20.54 -17.37
C LEU A 80 4.96 -20.93 -18.33
N THR A 81 4.09 -21.84 -17.88
CA THR A 81 2.89 -22.26 -18.61
C THR A 81 1.66 -21.65 -17.97
N ILE A 82 0.74 -21.10 -18.76
CA ILE A 82 -0.49 -20.50 -18.23
C ILE A 82 -1.67 -21.43 -18.50
N LYS A 83 -2.41 -21.77 -17.45
CA LYS A 83 -3.69 -22.48 -17.51
C LYS A 83 -4.80 -21.56 -17.02
N TRP A 84 -5.91 -21.56 -17.76
CA TRP A 84 -7.08 -20.76 -17.41
C TRP A 84 -8.09 -21.60 -16.65
N PHE A 85 -8.57 -21.09 -15.52
CA PHE A 85 -9.68 -21.70 -14.78
C PHE A 85 -10.86 -20.75 -14.71
N ASP A 86 -12.05 -21.31 -14.50
CA ASP A 86 -13.28 -20.56 -14.36
C ASP A 86 -13.87 -20.83 -12.98
N ARG A 87 -13.82 -19.82 -12.11
CA ARG A 87 -14.39 -19.87 -10.76
C ARG A 87 -14.97 -18.51 -10.45
N ALA A 88 -16.27 -18.47 -10.19
CA ALA A 88 -16.95 -17.26 -9.74
C ALA A 88 -16.43 -16.82 -8.36
N PRO A 89 -16.59 -15.54 -7.98
CA PRO A 89 -16.33 -15.11 -6.61
C PRO A 89 -17.21 -15.88 -5.63
N ASP A 90 -16.61 -16.42 -4.58
CA ASP A 90 -17.32 -17.03 -3.46
C ASP A 90 -17.80 -15.92 -2.53
N ILE A 91 -19.05 -15.98 -2.05
CA ILE A 91 -19.51 -15.06 -1.00
C ILE A 91 -19.11 -15.69 0.34
N ILE A 92 -18.19 -15.05 1.05
CA ILE A 92 -17.82 -15.47 2.40
C ILE A 92 -18.59 -14.58 3.38
N ALA A 93 -19.35 -15.20 4.28
CA ALA A 93 -19.98 -14.49 5.39
C ALA A 93 -18.87 -13.91 6.29
N ASP A 94 -18.79 -12.59 6.40
CA ASP A 94 -17.97 -11.88 7.39
C ASP A 94 -18.84 -11.74 8.66
N PRO A 95 -18.29 -11.78 9.89
CA PRO A 95 -19.02 -11.51 11.14
C PRO A 95 -19.96 -10.30 11.14
N ASP A 96 -19.76 -9.32 10.26
CA ASP A 96 -20.62 -8.14 10.12
C ASP A 96 -21.79 -8.32 9.12
N ASP A 97 -21.98 -9.53 8.58
CA ASP A 97 -23.07 -9.97 7.68
C ASP A 97 -23.29 -9.10 6.42
N THR A 98 -22.23 -8.41 5.97
CA THR A 98 -22.27 -7.53 4.78
C THR A 98 -22.07 -8.26 3.46
N GLY A 99 -21.79 -9.57 3.47
CA GLY A 99 -21.62 -10.39 2.27
C GLY A 99 -20.42 -10.00 1.41
N PHE A 100 -19.21 -10.22 1.92
CA PHE A 100 -17.98 -9.88 1.20
C PHE A 100 -17.63 -10.95 0.16
N LYS A 101 -17.37 -10.53 -1.08
CA LYS A 101 -17.05 -11.46 -2.18
C LYS A 101 -15.56 -11.74 -2.21
N THR A 102 -15.16 -13.01 -2.32
CA THR A 102 -13.78 -13.43 -2.46
C THR A 102 -13.55 -14.13 -3.77
N LEU A 103 -12.68 -13.56 -4.60
CA LEU A 103 -12.30 -14.13 -5.89
C LEU A 103 -10.86 -14.62 -5.83
N MET A 104 -10.68 -15.92 -6.07
CA MET A 104 -9.37 -16.48 -6.40
C MET A 104 -9.00 -16.04 -7.82
N ARG A 105 -8.00 -15.16 -7.91
CA ARG A 105 -7.54 -14.57 -9.18
C ARG A 105 -6.50 -15.43 -9.85
N SER A 106 -5.51 -15.88 -9.10
CA SER A 106 -4.45 -16.72 -9.64
C SER A 106 -3.67 -17.46 -8.55
N PHE A 107 -3.00 -18.55 -8.92
CA PHE A 107 -2.07 -19.28 -8.05
C PHE A 107 -0.96 -19.94 -8.86
N PHE A 108 0.12 -20.30 -8.17
CA PHE A 108 1.31 -20.92 -8.75
C PHE A 108 1.35 -22.40 -8.38
N GLU A 109 1.52 -23.27 -9.37
CA GLU A 109 1.80 -24.69 -9.20
C GLU A 109 3.25 -24.95 -9.64
N PRO A 110 4.13 -25.36 -8.71
CA PRO A 110 5.50 -25.72 -9.05
C PRO A 110 5.57 -26.85 -10.08
N PRO A 111 6.59 -26.86 -10.95
CA PRO A 111 7.71 -25.91 -11.01
C PRO A 111 7.50 -24.74 -11.98
N GLY A 112 6.28 -24.44 -12.44
CA GLY A 112 6.13 -23.39 -13.46
C GLY A 112 4.75 -23.22 -14.10
N THR A 113 3.68 -23.75 -13.51
CA THR A 113 2.33 -23.59 -14.05
C THR A 113 1.60 -22.48 -13.30
N LEU A 114 1.13 -21.47 -14.03
CA LEU A 114 0.29 -20.39 -13.51
C LEU A 114 -1.16 -20.71 -13.80
N TYR A 115 -1.98 -20.81 -12.77
CA TYR A 115 -3.43 -20.87 -12.94
C TYR A 115 -4.00 -19.47 -12.80
N ILE A 116 -4.74 -19.02 -13.81
CA ILE A 116 -5.30 -17.67 -13.88
C ILE A 116 -6.81 -17.74 -14.15
N ASN A 117 -7.57 -16.97 -13.39
CA ASN A 117 -9.02 -16.92 -13.53
C ASN A 117 -9.41 -16.22 -14.85
N LYS A 118 -10.30 -16.84 -15.64
CA LYS A 118 -10.78 -16.29 -16.93
C LYS A 118 -11.41 -14.92 -16.78
N SER A 119 -12.01 -14.59 -15.63
CA SER A 119 -12.59 -13.26 -15.35
C SER A 119 -11.57 -12.12 -15.42
N LEU A 120 -10.27 -12.41 -15.37
CA LEU A 120 -9.23 -11.39 -15.53
C LEU A 120 -9.00 -10.99 -16.99
N LYS A 121 -9.47 -11.78 -17.97
CA LYS A 121 -9.33 -11.44 -19.40
C LYS A 121 -10.02 -10.12 -19.74
N ASP A 122 -11.16 -9.85 -19.09
CA ASP A 122 -11.91 -8.60 -19.26
C ASP A 122 -11.37 -7.46 -18.39
N ARG A 123 -10.25 -7.69 -17.68
CA ARG A 123 -9.64 -6.76 -16.72
C ARG A 123 -8.11 -6.69 -16.94
N PRO A 124 -7.64 -6.16 -18.09
CA PRO A 124 -6.24 -6.21 -18.50
C PRO A 124 -5.29 -5.64 -17.45
N ALA A 125 -5.57 -4.44 -16.90
CA ALA A 125 -4.79 -3.87 -15.81
C ALA A 125 -4.57 -4.80 -14.59
N ARG A 126 -5.57 -5.64 -14.26
CA ARG A 126 -5.47 -6.60 -13.16
C ARG A 126 -4.70 -7.84 -13.58
N LEU A 127 -4.99 -8.38 -14.76
CA LEU A 127 -4.26 -9.50 -15.35
C LEU A 127 -2.76 -9.20 -15.43
N LYS A 128 -2.39 -8.02 -15.90
CA LYS A 128 -0.99 -7.56 -15.94
C LYS A 128 -0.34 -7.62 -14.56
N TYR A 129 -1.04 -7.15 -13.53
CA TYR A 129 -0.53 -7.17 -12.16
C TYR A 129 -0.37 -8.60 -11.60
N ASP A 130 -1.33 -9.51 -11.84
CA ASP A 130 -1.19 -10.92 -11.48
C ASP A 130 0.03 -11.54 -12.16
N LEU A 131 0.13 -11.41 -13.50
CA LEU A 131 1.26 -11.94 -14.28
C LEU A 131 2.60 -11.39 -13.79
N ALA A 132 2.71 -10.08 -13.59
CA ALA A 132 3.92 -9.43 -13.09
C ALA A 132 4.31 -9.93 -11.69
N THR A 133 3.33 -10.20 -10.82
CA THR A 133 3.60 -10.81 -9.50
C THR A 133 4.13 -12.23 -9.68
N HIS A 134 3.64 -12.98 -10.68
CA HIS A 134 4.14 -14.33 -11.00
C HIS A 134 5.54 -14.35 -11.56
N ILE A 135 5.84 -13.41 -12.44
CA ILE A 135 7.19 -13.18 -12.94
C ILE A 135 8.13 -12.87 -11.77
N GLY A 136 7.75 -11.96 -10.87
CA GLY A 136 8.56 -11.61 -9.70
C GLY A 136 8.89 -12.81 -8.82
N HIS A 137 7.90 -13.65 -8.51
CA HIS A 137 8.15 -14.89 -7.76
C HIS A 137 9.14 -15.83 -8.46
N THR A 138 8.99 -16.01 -9.77
CA THR A 138 9.90 -16.86 -10.56
C THR A 138 11.33 -16.32 -10.56
N VAL A 139 11.49 -15.00 -10.68
CA VAL A 139 12.80 -14.33 -10.76
C VAL A 139 13.49 -14.30 -9.39
N LEU A 140 12.74 -14.01 -8.32
CA LEU A 140 13.31 -13.78 -6.99
C LEU A 140 13.44 -15.07 -6.15
N HIS A 141 12.58 -16.08 -6.39
CA HIS A 141 12.47 -17.26 -5.52
C HIS A 141 12.58 -18.60 -6.25
N GLY A 142 13.09 -18.60 -7.49
CA GLY A 142 13.52 -19.84 -8.15
C GLY A 142 12.41 -20.87 -8.42
N ARG A 143 11.17 -20.41 -8.61
CA ARG A 143 9.98 -21.26 -8.86
C ARG A 143 9.65 -22.26 -7.75
N ASP A 144 10.12 -21.99 -6.53
CA ASP A 144 9.78 -22.84 -5.39
C ASP A 144 8.27 -22.79 -5.09
N GLY A 145 7.74 -23.77 -4.35
CA GLY A 145 6.30 -23.85 -4.06
C GLY A 145 5.80 -22.92 -2.98
N LEU A 146 6.65 -22.05 -2.44
CA LEU A 146 6.35 -21.25 -1.27
C LEU A 146 5.74 -19.90 -1.68
N ARG A 147 4.57 -19.99 -2.32
CA ARG A 147 3.82 -18.82 -2.77
C ARG A 147 2.37 -18.81 -2.31
N SER A 148 1.90 -17.64 -1.89
CA SER A 148 0.51 -17.42 -1.52
C SER A 148 -0.42 -17.39 -2.74
N VAL A 149 -1.64 -17.90 -2.56
CA VAL A 149 -2.73 -17.75 -3.54
C VAL A 149 -3.11 -16.27 -3.68
N SER A 150 -3.18 -15.78 -4.92
CA SER A 150 -3.63 -14.41 -5.19
C SER A 150 -5.16 -14.35 -5.14
N ALA A 151 -5.70 -13.87 -4.02
CA ALA A 151 -7.11 -13.63 -3.82
C ALA A 151 -7.43 -12.13 -3.60
N VAL A 152 -8.67 -11.73 -3.85
CA VAL A 152 -9.18 -10.39 -3.55
C VAL A 152 -10.56 -10.55 -2.92
N GLY A 153 -10.88 -9.78 -1.87
CA GLY A 153 -12.08 -10.00 -1.09
C GLY A 153 -11.88 -10.13 0.42
N GLY A 154 -12.91 -10.66 1.09
CA GLY A 154 -13.02 -10.84 2.53
C GLY A 154 -12.11 -11.98 2.99
N ASN A 155 -11.48 -11.81 4.16
CA ASN A 155 -10.53 -12.76 4.75
C ASN A 155 -9.36 -13.17 3.83
N THR A 156 -8.76 -12.24 3.08
CA THR A 156 -7.51 -12.52 2.34
C THR A 156 -6.27 -12.63 3.23
N PHE A 157 -6.30 -12.06 4.45
CA PHE A 157 -5.33 -12.39 5.51
C PHE A 157 -5.41 -13.88 5.89
N ASP A 158 -6.60 -14.45 5.74
CA ASP A 158 -6.98 -15.85 5.92
C ASP A 158 -7.16 -16.60 4.58
N ALA A 159 -6.43 -16.23 3.52
CA ALA A 159 -6.32 -17.08 2.34
C ALA A 159 -5.70 -18.48 2.65
N LYS A 160 -5.38 -18.72 3.93
CA LYS A 160 -5.14 -19.99 4.60
C LYS A 160 -6.39 -20.67 5.18
N SER A 161 -7.63 -20.27 4.87
CA SER A 161 -8.81 -21.06 5.30
C SER A 161 -8.84 -22.50 4.74
N TRP A 162 -7.81 -22.90 4.00
CA TRP A 162 -7.56 -24.24 3.49
C TRP A 162 -6.36 -24.96 4.14
N SER A 163 -5.68 -24.35 5.12
CA SER A 163 -4.69 -25.03 5.98
C SER A 163 -4.76 -24.46 7.41
N SER A 164 -5.10 -25.33 8.37
CA SER A 164 -5.20 -25.11 9.82
C SER A 164 -4.46 -23.87 10.36
N GLN A 165 -5.20 -22.93 10.96
CA GLN A 165 -4.65 -21.85 11.76
C GLN A 165 -3.89 -22.45 12.96
N SER A 166 -2.56 -22.46 12.92
CA SER A 166 -1.76 -22.70 14.13
C SER A 166 -1.66 -21.39 14.92
N GLN A 167 -1.95 -21.43 16.22
CA GLN A 167 -1.80 -20.30 17.13
C GLN A 167 -0.33 -19.95 17.43
N THR A 168 0.62 -20.71 16.88
CA THR A 168 2.05 -20.46 16.98
C THR A 168 2.54 -19.60 15.82
N VAL A 169 3.41 -18.63 16.11
CA VAL A 169 4.16 -17.86 15.10
C VAL A 169 5.07 -18.82 14.33
N ASP A 170 4.63 -19.31 13.18
CA ASP A 170 5.44 -20.12 12.28
C ASP A 170 6.34 -19.19 11.43
N SER A 171 7.65 -19.47 11.40
CA SER A 171 8.62 -18.74 10.58
C SER A 171 8.27 -18.78 9.08
N LYS A 172 7.54 -19.82 8.64
CA LYS A 172 7.01 -19.92 7.28
C LYS A 172 6.01 -18.81 6.95
N ASP A 173 5.19 -18.38 7.91
CA ASP A 173 4.21 -17.31 7.68
C ASP A 173 4.86 -15.96 7.48
N ILE A 174 5.94 -15.69 8.22
CA ILE A 174 6.76 -14.50 8.06
C ILE A 174 7.42 -14.53 6.67
N LEU A 175 7.99 -15.68 6.28
CA LEU A 175 8.59 -15.85 4.96
C LEU A 175 7.59 -15.64 3.81
N HIS A 176 6.37 -16.17 3.93
CA HIS A 176 5.31 -15.93 2.95
C HIS A 176 4.93 -14.46 2.85
N ALA A 177 4.78 -13.75 3.97
CA ALA A 177 4.49 -12.32 3.98
C ALA A 177 5.62 -11.52 3.30
N TRP A 178 6.87 -11.86 3.59
CA TRP A 178 8.05 -11.22 2.99
C TRP A 178 8.07 -11.39 1.47
N ARG A 179 7.91 -12.62 0.99
CA ARG A 179 7.89 -12.93 -0.44
C ARG A 179 6.70 -12.31 -1.16
N ASP A 180 5.52 -12.28 -0.53
CA ASP A 180 4.35 -11.58 -1.06
C ASP A 180 4.65 -10.08 -1.26
N PHE A 181 5.36 -9.47 -0.30
CA PHE A 181 5.84 -8.09 -0.42
C PHE A 181 6.84 -7.92 -1.57
N GLU A 182 7.88 -8.74 -1.64
CA GLU A 182 8.91 -8.65 -2.69
C GLU A 182 8.31 -8.81 -4.09
N CYS A 183 7.46 -9.81 -4.28
CA CYS A 183 6.77 -10.06 -5.55
C CYS A 183 5.81 -8.91 -5.92
N SER A 184 5.11 -8.34 -4.94
CA SER A 184 4.22 -7.19 -5.13
C SER A 184 5.00 -5.92 -5.52
N PHE A 185 6.14 -5.67 -4.86
CA PHE A 185 7.00 -4.55 -5.20
C PHE A 185 7.60 -4.72 -6.60
N PHE A 186 8.15 -5.91 -6.88
CA PHE A 186 8.65 -6.28 -8.20
C PHE A 186 7.60 -6.09 -9.29
N ALA A 187 6.36 -6.53 -9.08
CA ALA A 187 5.28 -6.35 -10.05
C ALA A 187 5.02 -4.88 -10.37
N GLY A 188 5.06 -4.01 -9.34
CA GLY A 188 4.98 -2.57 -9.52
C GLY A 188 6.16 -2.03 -10.34
N ALA A 189 7.39 -2.45 -10.04
CA ALA A 189 8.59 -2.03 -10.76
C ALA A 189 8.65 -2.55 -12.20
N LEU A 190 8.10 -3.73 -12.48
CA LEU A 190 8.05 -4.30 -13.83
C LEU A 190 7.07 -3.53 -14.72
N LEU A 191 5.86 -3.27 -14.21
CA LEU A 191 4.82 -2.54 -14.95
C LEU A 191 5.13 -1.03 -15.06
N CYS A 192 5.79 -0.49 -14.04
CA CYS A 192 6.10 0.91 -13.88
C CYS A 192 7.58 1.06 -13.42
N PRO A 193 8.54 0.90 -14.34
CA PRO A 193 9.98 1.02 -14.06
C PRO A 193 10.35 2.41 -13.55
N LYS A 194 11.40 2.51 -12.74
CA LYS A 194 11.65 3.69 -11.89
C LYS A 194 11.78 4.99 -12.67
N VAL A 195 12.68 5.03 -13.64
CA VAL A 195 12.96 6.27 -14.41
C VAL A 195 11.79 6.65 -15.31
N PRO A 196 11.23 5.74 -16.15
CA PRO A 196 10.06 6.07 -16.97
C PRO A 196 8.86 6.52 -16.13
N SER A 197 8.59 5.83 -15.01
CA SER A 197 7.46 6.18 -14.13
C SER A 197 7.62 7.54 -13.49
N ARG A 198 8.83 7.88 -13.03
CA ARG A 198 9.10 9.22 -12.47
C ARG A 198 8.82 10.31 -13.50
N GLN A 199 9.30 10.14 -14.73
CA GLN A 199 9.05 11.10 -15.81
C GLN A 199 7.57 11.20 -16.14
N PHE A 200 6.87 10.06 -16.20
CA PHE A 200 5.44 10.01 -16.45
C PHE A 200 4.62 10.70 -15.36
N LEU A 201 4.90 10.43 -14.09
CA LEU A 201 4.22 11.05 -12.95
C LEU A 201 4.39 12.58 -12.97
N SER A 202 5.62 13.06 -13.21
CA SER A 202 5.87 14.50 -13.33
C SER A 202 5.13 15.12 -14.52
N ARG A 203 5.16 14.50 -15.71
CA ARG A 203 4.43 15.01 -16.89
C ARG A 203 2.91 15.09 -16.69
N ASN A 204 2.36 14.27 -15.80
CA ASN A 204 0.93 14.21 -15.51
C ASN A 204 0.58 14.80 -14.14
N ALA A 205 1.48 15.60 -13.54
CA ALA A 205 1.30 16.25 -12.24
C ALA A 205 0.74 15.32 -11.14
N TYR A 206 1.16 14.04 -11.16
CA TYR A 206 0.72 12.99 -10.24
C TYR A 206 -0.81 12.76 -10.21
N SER A 207 -1.52 13.09 -11.29
CA SER A 207 -2.96 12.86 -11.42
C SER A 207 -3.31 11.37 -11.42
N LEU A 208 -4.28 10.95 -10.60
CA LEU A 208 -4.74 9.56 -10.52
C LEU A 208 -5.36 9.05 -11.82
N GLN A 209 -5.92 9.95 -12.64
CA GLN A 209 -6.55 9.57 -13.91
C GLN A 209 -5.52 9.04 -14.92
N SER A 210 -4.25 9.44 -14.78
CA SER A 210 -3.16 9.01 -15.65
C SER A 210 -2.89 7.50 -15.59
N ALA A 211 -3.39 6.79 -14.56
CA ALA A 211 -3.28 5.32 -14.46
C ALA A 211 -3.87 4.61 -15.70
N LYS A 212 -4.92 5.18 -16.30
CA LYS A 212 -5.56 4.65 -17.51
C LYS A 212 -4.63 4.68 -18.73
N LEU A 213 -3.73 5.65 -18.81
CA LEU A 213 -2.78 5.77 -19.93
C LEU A 213 -1.71 4.67 -19.92
N LEU A 214 -1.45 4.08 -18.75
CA LEU A 214 -0.56 2.93 -18.58
C LEU A 214 -1.33 1.59 -18.55
N ASP A 215 -2.67 1.65 -18.60
CA ASP A 215 -3.57 0.53 -18.36
C ASP A 215 -3.17 -0.23 -17.07
N VAL A 216 -2.97 0.51 -15.98
CA VAL A 216 -2.74 -0.05 -14.64
C VAL A 216 -3.85 0.43 -13.70
N THR A 217 -4.08 -0.32 -12.62
CA THR A 217 -5.03 0.11 -11.58
C THR A 217 -4.50 1.35 -10.85
N THR A 218 -5.39 2.23 -10.36
CA THR A 218 -5.00 3.39 -9.55
C THR A 218 -4.14 3.01 -8.34
N ALA A 219 -4.43 1.86 -7.72
CA ALA A 219 -3.63 1.29 -6.64
C ALA A 219 -2.17 1.02 -7.04
N VAL A 220 -1.91 0.57 -8.26
CA VAL A 220 -0.53 0.37 -8.76
C VAL A 220 0.15 1.72 -8.95
N LEU A 221 -0.51 2.68 -9.58
CA LEU A 221 0.05 4.02 -9.80
C LEU A 221 0.41 4.69 -8.46
N MET A 222 -0.52 4.73 -7.49
CA MET A 222 -0.31 5.31 -6.17
C MET A 222 0.87 4.66 -5.42
N ARG A 223 0.94 3.33 -5.42
CA ARG A 223 2.07 2.60 -4.80
C ARG A 223 3.41 2.91 -5.46
N ARG A 224 3.41 3.26 -6.76
CA ARG A 224 4.62 3.70 -7.44
C ARG A 224 5.00 5.13 -7.11
N MET A 225 4.04 6.03 -6.88
CA MET A 225 4.34 7.39 -6.39
C MET A 225 5.21 7.34 -5.13
N THR A 226 4.87 6.46 -4.18
CA THR A 226 5.61 6.34 -2.91
C THR A 226 7.03 5.78 -3.07
N ALA A 227 7.35 5.11 -4.19
CA ALA A 227 8.65 4.47 -4.42
C ALA A 227 9.56 5.27 -5.36
N VAL A 228 9.01 5.97 -6.37
CA VAL A 228 9.80 6.59 -7.44
C VAL A 228 9.85 8.11 -7.41
N SER A 229 8.93 8.73 -6.67
CA SER A 229 8.86 10.18 -6.52
C SER A 229 10.19 10.74 -6.00
N PRO A 230 10.68 11.89 -6.51
CA PRO A 230 11.83 12.58 -5.94
C PRO A 230 11.60 12.97 -4.49
N TYR A 231 10.42 13.51 -4.17
CA TYR A 231 9.98 13.78 -2.82
C TYR A 231 9.74 12.45 -2.08
N PRO A 232 10.40 12.16 -0.95
CA PRO A 232 10.35 10.84 -0.31
C PRO A 232 9.24 10.67 0.73
N HIS A 233 8.64 11.77 1.21
CA HIS A 233 7.72 11.74 2.34
C HIS A 233 6.29 11.37 1.92
N TRP A 234 6.11 10.16 1.42
CA TRP A 234 4.83 9.62 0.97
C TRP A 234 4.25 8.56 1.90
N HIS A 235 2.95 8.38 1.80
CA HIS A 235 2.24 7.21 2.32
C HIS A 235 1.16 6.73 1.34
N TYR A 236 0.76 5.47 1.49
CA TYR A 236 -0.33 4.85 0.75
C TYR A 236 -1.17 3.97 1.69
N PHE A 237 -2.49 4.04 1.52
CA PHE A 237 -3.46 3.20 2.22
C PHE A 237 -4.41 2.53 1.22
N ASP A 238 -4.76 1.27 1.52
CA ASP A 238 -5.83 0.52 0.88
C ASP A 238 -6.80 0.06 1.97
N ALA A 239 -8.02 0.61 1.98
CA ALA A 239 -8.99 0.43 3.04
C ALA A 239 -10.30 -0.16 2.52
N TYR A 240 -10.79 -1.21 3.18
CA TYR A 240 -12.08 -1.83 2.88
C TYR A 240 -13.09 -1.52 4.00
N PRO A 241 -14.38 -1.36 3.70
CA PRO A 241 -15.41 -1.29 4.73
C PRO A 241 -15.45 -2.57 5.61
N PRO A 242 -15.79 -2.46 6.91
CA PRO A 242 -15.98 -1.23 7.70
C PRO A 242 -14.66 -0.75 8.34
N GLY A 243 -13.72 -0.24 7.54
CA GLY A 243 -12.49 0.41 8.03
C GLY A 243 -11.26 -0.51 8.16
N LYS A 244 -11.30 -1.72 7.58
CA LYS A 244 -10.16 -2.66 7.57
C LYS A 244 -9.08 -2.17 6.60
N LEU A 245 -7.89 -1.81 7.11
CA LEU A 245 -6.73 -1.52 6.25
C LEU A 245 -6.06 -2.80 5.75
N ARG A 246 -6.00 -2.95 4.42
CA ARG A 246 -5.38 -4.09 3.75
C ARG A 246 -3.90 -3.88 3.46
N ALA A 247 -3.53 -2.70 2.96
CA ALA A 247 -2.15 -2.37 2.63
C ALA A 247 -1.81 -0.97 3.12
N VAL A 248 -0.60 -0.84 3.65
CA VAL A 248 -0.05 0.39 4.22
C VAL A 248 1.41 0.47 3.80
N TYR A 249 1.78 1.53 3.09
CA TYR A 249 3.18 1.84 2.78
C TYR A 249 3.49 3.24 3.29
N ARG A 250 4.65 3.42 3.89
CA ARG A 250 5.05 4.68 4.52
C ARG A 250 6.53 4.95 4.29
N GLY A 251 6.87 6.22 4.17
CA GLY A 251 8.24 6.75 4.21
C GLY A 251 8.29 8.16 4.81
N ASN A 252 7.25 8.55 5.53
CA ASN A 252 7.02 9.89 6.07
C ASN A 252 6.75 9.90 7.58
N GLY A 253 6.86 8.75 8.24
CA GLY A 253 6.63 8.63 9.68
C GLY A 253 5.18 8.84 10.12
N ILE A 254 4.20 8.83 9.21
CA ILE A 254 2.80 9.02 9.60
C ILE A 254 2.42 7.99 10.67
N PRO A 255 2.05 8.44 11.89
CA PRO A 255 1.63 7.51 12.92
C PRO A 255 0.36 6.84 12.41
N LEU A 256 0.37 5.52 12.42
CA LEU A 256 -0.87 4.79 12.17
C LEU A 256 -1.73 4.97 13.41
N PRO A 257 -3.02 5.28 13.26
CA PRO A 257 -3.94 5.30 14.39
C PRO A 257 -4.13 3.92 15.04
N TRP A 258 -3.41 2.86 14.63
CA TRP A 258 -3.64 1.49 15.10
C TRP A 258 -2.36 0.74 15.47
N GLY A 259 -2.34 0.26 16.72
CA GLY A 259 -1.89 -1.08 17.05
C GLY A 259 -3.10 -2.02 16.97
N ASN A 260 -2.94 -3.16 16.28
CA ASN A 260 -3.91 -4.23 16.05
C ASN A 260 -4.90 -4.08 14.88
N LEU A 261 -4.89 -5.12 14.04
CA LEU A 261 -5.74 -5.38 12.87
C LEU A 261 -7.20 -5.76 13.25
N LYS A 262 -7.70 -5.31 14.40
CA LYS A 262 -9.10 -5.52 14.83
C LYS A 262 -9.88 -4.21 14.69
N MET A 263 -11.18 -4.34 14.43
CA MET A 263 -12.11 -3.20 14.41
C MET A 263 -11.96 -2.39 15.70
N MET A 264 -11.79 -1.08 15.55
CA MET A 264 -11.77 -0.15 16.66
C MET A 264 -13.11 0.58 16.74
N ASN A 265 -13.57 0.78 17.97
CA ASN A 265 -14.57 1.78 18.29
C ASN A 265 -13.90 3.15 18.13
N ASP A 266 -14.30 3.90 17.11
CA ASP A 266 -13.93 5.30 16.84
C ASP A 266 -12.59 5.54 16.10
N PRO A 267 -12.49 5.17 14.80
CA PRO A 267 -11.44 5.74 13.94
C PRO A 267 -11.58 7.27 13.88
N CYS A 268 -10.47 8.01 13.70
CA CYS A 268 -10.52 9.44 13.37
C CYS A 268 -11.43 9.64 12.14
N GLN A 269 -12.72 9.90 12.37
CA GLN A 269 -13.75 9.85 11.34
C GLN A 269 -13.48 10.87 10.23
N ASN A 270 -12.73 11.94 10.56
CA ASN A 270 -12.43 13.06 9.68
C ASN A 270 -11.28 12.81 8.70
N TRP A 271 -10.57 11.67 8.74
CA TRP A 271 -9.53 11.35 7.75
C TRP A 271 -10.15 11.01 6.38
N SER A 272 -9.52 11.48 5.31
CA SER A 272 -10.04 11.38 3.94
C SER A 272 -10.42 9.97 3.52
N VAL A 273 -9.61 8.98 3.89
CA VAL A 273 -9.87 7.57 3.59
C VAL A 273 -11.17 7.07 4.26
N PHE A 274 -11.48 7.52 5.48
CA PHE A 274 -12.68 7.12 6.24
C PHE A 274 -13.91 7.90 5.80
N ASN A 275 -13.77 9.21 5.58
CA ASN A 275 -14.80 10.03 4.95
C ASN A 275 -15.25 9.42 3.61
N MET A 276 -14.28 9.00 2.78
CA MET A 276 -14.54 8.41 1.47
C MET A 276 -15.18 7.01 1.57
N LEU A 277 -14.84 6.21 2.60
CA LEU A 277 -15.45 4.90 2.85
C LEU A 277 -16.96 5.00 3.11
N GLY A 278 -17.41 6.07 3.78
CA GLY A 278 -18.83 6.37 3.98
C GLY A 278 -19.51 7.05 2.78
N SER A 279 -18.73 7.51 1.80
CA SER A 279 -19.25 8.23 0.64
C SER A 279 -19.75 7.29 -0.47
N LYS A 280 -20.70 7.78 -1.29
CA LYS A 280 -21.14 7.11 -2.53
C LYS A 280 -20.48 7.70 -3.78
N SER A 281 -19.56 8.65 -3.62
CA SER A 281 -18.88 9.29 -4.74
C SER A 281 -17.81 8.35 -5.30
N ASP A 282 -17.69 8.31 -6.62
CA ASP A 282 -16.58 7.65 -7.32
C ASP A 282 -15.54 8.67 -7.83
N GLN A 283 -15.69 9.95 -7.48
CA GLN A 283 -14.74 11.02 -7.80
C GLN A 283 -13.59 11.07 -6.78
N PRO A 284 -12.35 11.37 -7.20
CA PRO A 284 -11.25 11.59 -6.26
C PRO A 284 -11.51 12.78 -5.34
N ALA A 285 -11.13 12.65 -4.07
CA ALA A 285 -11.21 13.69 -3.06
C ALA A 285 -9.81 13.99 -2.49
N ALA A 286 -9.37 15.24 -2.65
CA ALA A 286 -8.17 15.76 -1.98
C ALA A 286 -8.54 16.35 -0.62
N GLN A 287 -7.68 16.18 0.38
CA GLN A 287 -7.90 16.73 1.72
C GLN A 287 -6.57 17.11 2.37
N ILE A 288 -6.56 18.28 3.01
CA ILE A 288 -5.52 18.70 3.96
C ILE A 288 -5.92 18.22 5.36
N SER A 289 -4.98 17.62 6.09
CA SER A 289 -5.21 17.10 7.44
C SER A 289 -4.04 17.46 8.34
N VAL A 290 -4.34 18.02 9.52
CA VAL A 290 -3.38 18.14 10.60
C VAL A 290 -3.56 16.94 11.53
N LEU A 291 -2.45 16.29 11.86
CA LEU A 291 -2.44 15.19 12.83
C LEU A 291 -1.54 15.58 13.99
N LYS A 292 -2.12 15.64 15.19
CA LYS A 292 -1.41 15.92 16.43
C LYS A 292 -1.25 14.64 17.24
N ASN A 293 -0.03 14.33 17.65
CA ASN A 293 0.32 13.20 18.50
C ASN A 293 1.23 13.69 19.65
N GLY A 294 0.62 14.00 20.79
CA GLY A 294 1.30 14.69 21.88
C GLY A 294 1.73 16.10 21.44
N GLU A 295 3.03 16.37 21.54
CA GLU A 295 3.64 17.64 21.12
C GLU A 295 3.99 17.69 19.63
N ASP A 296 4.05 16.54 18.92
CA ASP A 296 4.32 16.50 17.48
C ASP A 296 3.02 16.78 16.71
N ALA A 297 3.06 17.72 15.76
CA ALA A 297 1.96 18.00 14.87
C ALA A 297 2.48 17.99 13.43
N ARG A 298 1.76 17.31 12.53
CA ARG A 298 2.17 17.16 11.13
C ARG A 298 1.06 17.51 10.17
N LEU A 299 1.47 18.06 9.03
CA LEU A 299 0.57 18.46 7.97
C LEU A 299 0.63 17.48 6.81
N TYR A 300 -0.51 16.86 6.52
CA TYR A 300 -0.65 15.95 5.40
C TYR A 300 -1.57 16.53 4.32
N CYS A 301 -1.28 16.18 3.07
CA CYS A 301 -2.23 16.27 1.98
C CYS A 301 -2.41 14.88 1.38
N CYS A 302 -3.66 14.47 1.17
CA CYS A 302 -4.00 13.14 0.68
C CYS A 302 -5.02 13.23 -0.45
N GLU A 303 -4.90 12.36 -1.45
CA GLU A 303 -5.94 12.11 -2.45
C GLU A 303 -6.47 10.68 -2.31
N SER A 304 -7.77 10.57 -2.09
CA SER A 304 -8.50 9.31 -1.95
C SER A 304 -9.46 9.09 -3.11
N ILE A 305 -9.63 7.83 -3.53
CA ILE A 305 -10.63 7.44 -4.53
C ILE A 305 -11.27 6.10 -4.16
N ARG A 306 -12.59 6.03 -4.32
CA ARG A 306 -13.38 4.81 -4.16
C ARG A 306 -13.33 4.02 -5.46
N VAL A 307 -12.93 2.76 -5.37
CA VAL A 307 -12.81 1.85 -6.52
C VAL A 307 -13.42 0.50 -6.19
N LYS A 308 -13.59 -0.35 -7.21
CA LYS A 308 -14.03 -1.73 -7.06
C LYS A 308 -12.88 -2.69 -7.28
N ASP A 309 -12.80 -3.71 -6.43
CA ASP A 309 -11.87 -4.81 -6.63
C ASP A 309 -12.37 -5.80 -7.70
N ALA A 310 -11.58 -6.84 -8.02
CA ALA A 310 -11.98 -7.80 -9.06
C ALA A 310 -13.13 -8.73 -8.64
N ALA A 311 -13.46 -8.83 -7.35
CA ALA A 311 -14.63 -9.52 -6.83
C ALA A 311 -15.89 -8.61 -6.79
N GLY A 312 -15.71 -7.31 -7.07
CA GLY A 312 -16.77 -6.30 -7.09
C GLY A 312 -16.99 -5.59 -5.76
N ASN A 313 -16.14 -5.82 -4.75
CA ASN A 313 -16.24 -5.11 -3.47
C ASN A 313 -15.72 -3.69 -3.61
N PHE A 314 -16.34 -2.75 -2.90
CA PHE A 314 -15.85 -1.39 -2.81
C PHE A 314 -14.71 -1.30 -1.81
N HIS A 315 -13.71 -0.49 -2.15
CA HIS A 315 -12.63 -0.10 -1.26
C HIS A 315 -12.12 1.28 -1.64
N VAL A 316 -11.38 1.91 -0.73
CA VAL A 316 -10.78 3.21 -0.92
C VAL A 316 -9.27 3.06 -0.96
N VAL A 317 -8.66 3.59 -2.02
CA VAL A 317 -7.22 3.73 -2.11
C VAL A 317 -6.85 5.19 -1.93
N CYS A 318 -5.79 5.45 -1.18
CA CYS A 318 -5.34 6.77 -0.80
C CYS A 318 -3.83 6.86 -0.95
N ALA A 319 -3.36 7.94 -1.57
CA ALA A 319 -1.96 8.36 -1.52
C ALA A 319 -1.88 9.73 -0.87
N GLY A 320 -0.83 9.98 -0.10
CA GLY A 320 -0.63 11.29 0.50
C GLY A 320 0.82 11.57 0.80
N ILE A 321 1.09 12.83 1.12
CA ILE A 321 2.41 13.34 1.46
C ILE A 321 2.39 14.05 2.80
N ASP A 322 3.51 13.98 3.53
CA ASP A 322 3.82 14.95 4.58
C ASP A 322 4.30 16.24 3.91
N MET A 323 3.72 17.38 4.23
CA MET A 323 4.07 18.67 3.64
C MET A 323 5.12 19.44 4.44
N GLY A 324 5.40 19.04 5.69
CA GLY A 324 6.34 19.73 6.59
C GLY A 324 7.71 19.93 5.97
N PRO A 325 8.40 18.84 5.53
CA PRO A 325 9.73 18.94 4.93
C PRO A 325 9.76 19.82 3.66
N ALA A 326 8.68 19.83 2.88
CA ALA A 326 8.58 20.68 1.70
C ALA A 326 8.46 22.16 2.07
N LEU A 327 7.67 22.52 3.10
CA LEU A 327 7.55 23.88 3.61
C LEU A 327 8.89 24.39 4.16
N GLU A 328 9.56 23.59 4.98
CA GLU A 328 10.85 23.92 5.59
C GLU A 328 11.93 24.16 4.53
N SER A 329 11.94 23.37 3.45
CA SER A 329 12.87 23.56 2.33
C SER A 329 12.72 24.91 1.61
N GLN A 330 11.57 25.57 1.78
CA GLN A 330 11.28 26.91 1.25
C GLN A 330 11.51 28.02 2.28
N GLY A 331 12.10 27.71 3.45
CA GLY A 331 12.33 28.66 4.53
C GLY A 331 11.06 29.02 5.31
N VAL A 332 10.01 28.21 5.21
CA VAL A 332 8.75 28.41 5.93
C VAL A 332 8.77 27.55 7.19
N ALA A 333 8.49 28.14 8.34
CA ALA A 333 8.26 27.39 9.57
C ALA A 333 6.97 26.56 9.43
N ALA A 334 7.09 25.23 9.32
CA ALA A 334 5.96 24.34 9.14
C ALA A 334 4.98 24.43 10.32
N ASP A 335 5.51 24.56 11.54
CA ASP A 335 4.73 24.67 12.78
C ASP A 335 3.74 25.84 12.76
N ASP A 336 4.13 27.00 12.21
CA ASP A 336 3.24 28.16 12.07
C ASP A 336 2.05 27.85 11.17
N VAL A 337 2.30 27.17 10.04
CA VAL A 337 1.26 26.79 9.08
C VAL A 337 0.35 25.72 9.67
N ILE A 338 0.93 24.78 10.40
CA ILE A 338 0.20 23.72 11.10
C ILE A 338 -0.71 24.30 12.17
N ALA A 339 -0.21 25.20 13.01
CA ALA A 339 -0.97 25.89 14.04
C ALA A 339 -2.13 26.69 13.43
N GLU A 340 -1.85 27.47 12.36
CA GLU A 340 -2.87 28.26 11.65
C GLU A 340 -4.03 27.38 11.14
N ILE A 341 -3.72 26.23 10.52
CA ILE A 341 -4.74 25.28 10.03
C ILE A 341 -5.44 24.57 11.20
N PHE A 342 -4.70 24.18 12.23
CA PHE A 342 -5.24 23.48 13.39
C PHE A 342 -6.26 24.35 14.14
N ASP A 343 -5.94 25.61 14.41
CA ASP A 343 -6.82 26.56 15.09
C ASP A 343 -8.10 26.81 14.29
N ALA A 344 -7.99 26.94 12.97
CA ALA A 344 -9.15 27.06 12.08
C ALA A 344 -10.05 25.80 12.16
N CYS A 345 -9.46 24.61 12.11
CA CYS A 345 -10.19 23.35 12.27
C CYS A 345 -10.85 23.23 13.65
N GLN A 346 -10.16 23.64 14.72
CA GLN A 346 -10.70 23.60 16.09
C GLN A 346 -11.91 24.53 16.21
N ALA A 347 -11.83 25.75 15.67
CA ALA A 347 -12.94 26.70 15.62
C ALA A 347 -14.12 26.19 14.78
N GLY A 348 -13.84 25.39 13.74
CA GLY A 348 -14.83 24.77 12.85
C GLY A 348 -15.40 23.42 13.33
N GLY A 349 -15.13 22.99 14.56
CA GLY A 349 -15.64 21.70 15.07
C GLY A 349 -14.96 20.48 14.45
N GLY A 350 -13.70 20.62 14.03
CA GLY A 350 -12.87 19.56 13.45
C GLY A 350 -12.69 19.64 11.93
N SER A 351 -13.35 20.58 11.25
CA SER A 351 -13.18 20.84 9.82
C SER A 351 -13.41 22.32 9.51
N ALA A 352 -12.55 22.89 8.66
CA ALA A 352 -12.68 24.28 8.22
C ALA A 352 -12.04 24.47 6.84
N ALA A 353 -12.36 25.60 6.20
CA ALA A 353 -11.62 26.04 5.03
C ALA A 353 -10.17 26.38 5.42
N VAL A 354 -9.21 26.02 4.57
CA VAL A 354 -7.79 26.33 4.80
C VAL A 354 -7.60 27.86 4.80
N PRO A 355 -6.99 28.45 5.85
CA PRO A 355 -6.71 29.88 5.92
C PRO A 355 -5.92 30.42 4.73
N ALA A 356 -6.15 31.68 4.36
CA ALA A 356 -5.67 32.22 3.08
C ALA A 356 -4.14 32.23 2.93
N ARG A 357 -3.40 32.51 4.03
CA ARG A 357 -1.93 32.45 4.03
C ARG A 357 -1.45 31.01 3.84
N ALA A 358 -1.95 30.08 4.66
CA ALA A 358 -1.65 28.66 4.53
C ALA A 358 -1.99 28.12 3.12
N ALA A 359 -3.14 28.47 2.56
CA ALA A 359 -3.56 28.05 1.22
C ALA A 359 -2.59 28.54 0.13
N LYS A 360 -2.06 29.77 0.24
CA LYS A 360 -1.06 30.30 -0.69
C LYS A 360 0.24 29.49 -0.63
N LEU A 361 0.69 29.15 0.57
CA LEU A 361 1.91 28.33 0.79
C LEU A 361 1.72 26.92 0.24
N ILE A 362 0.59 26.28 0.53
CA ILE A 362 0.25 24.93 0.03
C ILE A 362 0.24 24.90 -1.51
N ARG A 363 -0.37 25.90 -2.17
CA ARG A 363 -0.33 26.00 -3.64
C ARG A 363 1.08 26.19 -4.19
N SER A 364 1.93 26.93 -3.48
CA SER A 364 3.35 27.07 -3.86
C SER A 364 4.06 25.71 -3.79
N ILE A 365 3.84 24.95 -2.70
CA ILE A 365 4.38 23.59 -2.54
C ILE A 365 3.84 22.64 -3.62
N ALA A 366 2.55 22.71 -3.94
CA ALA A 366 1.94 21.92 -5.01
C ALA A 366 2.67 22.12 -6.36
N ASN A 367 3.01 23.37 -6.68
CA ASN A 367 3.75 23.71 -7.90
C ASN A 367 5.19 23.21 -7.87
N ILE A 368 5.89 23.36 -6.74
CA ILE A 368 7.29 22.92 -6.59
C ILE A 368 7.40 21.40 -6.70
N LEU A 369 6.52 20.67 -6.02
CA LEU A 369 6.47 19.21 -6.06
C LEU A 369 5.84 18.70 -7.37
N ASN A 370 5.17 19.57 -8.11
CA ASN A 370 4.38 19.27 -9.30
C ASN A 370 3.32 18.19 -9.02
N ILE A 371 2.57 18.36 -7.93
CA ILE A 371 1.51 17.43 -7.49
C ILE A 371 0.19 18.20 -7.49
N GLU A 372 -0.64 17.97 -8.51
CA GLU A 372 -1.85 18.77 -8.78
C GLU A 372 -2.85 18.74 -7.61
N TRP A 373 -3.06 17.55 -7.03
CA TRP A 373 -4.05 17.36 -5.98
C TRP A 373 -3.70 18.02 -4.65
N VAL A 374 -2.46 18.48 -4.46
CA VAL A 374 -2.08 19.29 -3.29
C VAL A 374 -2.64 20.71 -3.38
N GLY A 375 -2.84 21.23 -4.60
CA GLY A 375 -3.33 22.58 -4.83
C GLY A 375 -4.86 22.73 -4.95
N ARG A 376 -5.59 21.61 -4.97
CA ARG A 376 -7.06 21.55 -5.01
C ARG A 376 -7.65 21.65 -3.60
#